data_AF-A0A8J7SGN8-F1
#
_entry.id   AF-A0A8J7SGN8-F1
#
_cell.length_a   1.000
_cell.length_b   1.000
_cell.length_c   1.000
_cell.angle_alpha   90.00
_cell.angle_beta   90.00
_cell.angle_gamma   90.00
#
_symmetry.space_group_name_H-M   'P 1'
#
loop_
_entity.id
_entity.type
_entity.pdbx_description
1 polymer ?
#
loop_
_entity_poly.entity_id
_entity_poly.type
_entity_poly.pdbx_seq_one_letter_code
_entity_poly.pdbx_strand_id
1 'polypeptide(L)'
;MKLKKCIFPLVAVMAVSSCDKGGSDDASQVDAPAEAKTEAAAEVADTSEVAPAAASVSRHEEIADQVLNAMTDFADEMLKVKDMETAQAAKVELDKIGDRFTALSAELEKMELPDAELKTKISKKMEARESEIEAKMGDKMQNMMLSLDADTQTFVQGMMMEFFGKVMVAGEQMERHFSMEEAAAEPAE
;
A
#
# COMPACT_ATOMS: atom_id res chain seq x y z
N MET A 1 10.69 -16.16 -18.88
CA MET A 1 10.55 -15.66 -17.49
C MET A 1 9.54 -14.51 -17.50
N LYS A 2 8.30 -14.80 -17.11
CA LYS A 2 7.18 -13.85 -16.99
C LYS A 2 6.78 -13.84 -15.52
N LEU A 3 6.97 -12.70 -14.84
CA LEU A 3 6.21 -12.21 -13.69
C LEU A 3 6.89 -10.93 -13.17
N LYS A 4 6.63 -9.82 -13.88
CA LYS A 4 6.77 -8.46 -13.33
C LYS A 4 5.35 -8.04 -12.95
N LYS A 5 5.01 -8.14 -11.66
CA LYS A 5 3.72 -7.70 -11.10
C LYS A 5 3.81 -7.51 -9.58
N CYS A 6 4.70 -6.61 -9.17
CA CYS A 6 4.58 -5.88 -7.91
C CYS A 6 4.87 -4.43 -8.25
N ILE A 7 3.89 -3.78 -8.88
CA ILE A 7 3.86 -2.34 -9.07
C ILE A 7 2.61 -1.95 -8.30
N PHE A 8 2.75 -1.16 -7.23
CA PHE A 8 1.65 -0.38 -6.66
C PHE A 8 0.78 0.16 -7.80
N PRO A 9 -0.40 -0.44 -8.09
CA PRO A 9 -1.08 -0.14 -9.34
C PRO A 9 -1.79 1.21 -9.29
N LEU A 10 -1.98 1.80 -8.11
CA LEU A 10 -2.86 2.95 -7.97
C LEU A 10 -2.28 4.27 -8.49
N VAL A 11 -0.96 4.38 -8.70
CA VAL A 11 -0.34 5.56 -9.35
C VAL A 11 -0.24 5.39 -10.89
N ALA A 12 -0.42 4.17 -11.43
CA ALA A 12 -0.12 3.89 -12.84
C ALA A 12 -1.35 3.69 -13.75
N VAL A 13 -2.58 3.64 -13.23
CA VAL A 13 -3.77 3.23 -14.03
C VAL A 13 -4.30 4.29 -15.01
N MET A 14 -3.85 5.55 -14.98
CA MET A 14 -4.37 6.59 -15.90
C MET A 14 -3.56 6.81 -17.20
N ALA A 15 -2.47 6.06 -17.46
CA ALA A 15 -1.54 6.42 -18.54
C ALA A 15 -1.30 5.41 -19.68
N VAL A 16 -1.94 4.23 -19.75
CA VAL A 16 -1.69 3.30 -20.87
C VAL A 16 -2.99 2.81 -21.50
N SER A 17 -3.45 3.58 -22.49
CA SER A 17 -4.40 3.13 -23.50
C SER A 17 -3.88 3.50 -24.88
N SER A 18 -2.88 2.76 -25.40
CA SER A 18 -2.65 2.53 -26.84
C SER A 18 -1.36 1.75 -27.13
N CYS A 19 -1.39 1.00 -28.24
CA CYS A 19 -0.34 0.18 -28.90
C CYS A 19 -0.23 -1.27 -28.39
N ASP A 20 -0.85 -2.25 -29.07
CA ASP A 20 -0.53 -2.89 -30.37
C ASP A 20 0.60 -3.92 -30.30
N LYS A 21 0.29 -5.10 -30.87
CA LYS A 21 1.18 -6.15 -31.40
C LYS A 21 1.95 -7.07 -30.45
N GLY A 22 1.55 -8.34 -30.52
CA GLY A 22 2.36 -9.31 -31.29
C GLY A 22 3.04 -10.42 -30.49
N GLY A 23 2.84 -11.65 -30.96
CA GLY A 23 3.94 -12.61 -31.12
C GLY A 23 4.22 -13.58 -29.96
N SER A 24 3.65 -14.78 -30.10
CA SER A 24 4.36 -16.06 -30.29
C SER A 24 5.31 -16.64 -29.22
N ASP A 25 5.34 -17.98 -29.27
CA ASP A 25 6.32 -18.95 -28.77
C ASP A 25 6.16 -19.50 -27.33
N ASP A 26 5.44 -20.63 -27.28
CA ASP A 26 5.99 -21.99 -27.13
C ASP A 26 7.27 -22.15 -26.31
N ALA A 27 7.17 -22.89 -25.20
CA ALA A 27 8.11 -23.95 -24.84
C ALA A 27 7.58 -24.72 -23.62
N SER A 28 7.29 -26.00 -23.86
CA SER A 28 7.13 -27.03 -22.82
C SER A 28 8.47 -27.31 -22.14
N GLN A 29 8.48 -27.56 -20.83
CA GLN A 29 9.37 -28.57 -20.25
C GLN A 29 8.93 -29.04 -18.84
N VAL A 30 8.59 -30.33 -18.82
CA VAL A 30 8.85 -31.42 -17.85
C VAL A 30 8.75 -31.16 -16.34
N ASP A 31 7.77 -31.86 -15.77
CA ASP A 31 7.55 -32.13 -14.35
C ASP A 31 8.16 -33.49 -13.94
N ALA A 32 8.27 -33.67 -12.62
CA ALA A 32 8.52 -34.90 -11.84
C ALA A 32 9.95 -35.12 -11.28
N PRO A 33 10.08 -35.87 -10.16
CA PRO A 33 9.55 -35.53 -8.83
C PRO A 33 10.55 -35.83 -7.67
N ALA A 34 10.16 -35.42 -6.46
CA ALA A 34 10.40 -36.02 -5.13
C ALA A 34 11.74 -36.72 -4.80
N GLU A 35 12.31 -36.40 -3.62
CA GLU A 35 12.36 -37.36 -2.51
C GLU A 35 12.77 -36.69 -1.18
N ALA A 36 12.10 -37.14 -0.12
CA ALA A 36 12.27 -36.73 1.25
C ALA A 36 13.46 -37.44 1.90
N LYS A 37 14.09 -36.81 2.90
CA LYS A 37 14.70 -37.56 4.00
C LYS A 37 14.64 -36.79 5.33
N THR A 38 13.84 -37.38 6.22
CA THR A 38 13.63 -37.08 7.63
C THR A 38 14.80 -37.60 8.48
N GLU A 39 15.14 -36.88 9.56
CA GLU A 39 15.66 -37.33 10.88
C GLU A 39 15.94 -36.01 11.68
N ALA A 40 15.13 -35.53 12.64
CA ALA A 40 14.87 -35.99 14.02
C ALA A 40 16.17 -36.26 14.82
N ALA A 41 16.44 -35.78 16.05
CA ALA A 41 15.69 -35.01 17.05
C ALA A 41 16.64 -34.59 18.21
N ALA A 42 16.07 -33.89 19.21
CA ALA A 42 16.52 -33.61 20.59
C ALA A 42 17.40 -32.36 20.77
N GLU A 43 16.84 -31.21 21.19
CA GLU A 43 16.25 -30.88 22.50
C GLU A 43 17.28 -30.89 23.64
N VAL A 44 17.56 -29.69 24.17
CA VAL A 44 17.63 -29.46 25.61
C VAL A 44 17.07 -28.07 25.90
N ALA A 45 16.11 -28.06 26.80
CA ALA A 45 15.38 -26.92 27.32
C ALA A 45 16.30 -25.93 28.06
N ASP A 46 16.00 -24.64 27.92
CA ASP A 46 16.19 -23.68 29.01
C ASP A 46 14.88 -22.93 29.23
N THR A 47 14.41 -23.06 30.45
CA THR A 47 13.19 -22.48 31.00
C THR A 47 13.34 -20.97 31.11
N SER A 48 12.61 -20.23 30.26
CA SER A 48 12.13 -18.91 30.66
C SER A 48 10.63 -18.84 30.40
N GLU A 49 9.91 -18.84 31.51
CA GLU A 49 8.53 -18.43 31.64
C GLU A 49 8.25 -17.16 30.81
N VAL A 50 7.39 -17.29 29.81
CA VAL A 50 6.70 -16.13 29.23
C VAL A 50 5.22 -16.51 29.21
N ALA A 51 4.48 -15.77 30.03
CA ALA A 51 3.02 -15.71 30.03
C ALA A 51 2.46 -15.66 28.60
N PRO A 52 1.21 -16.10 28.34
CA PRO A 52 0.60 -15.91 27.03
C PRO A 52 0.60 -14.43 26.70
N ALA A 53 1.56 -14.01 25.87
CA ALA A 53 1.61 -12.68 25.31
C ALA A 53 0.31 -12.53 24.54
N ALA A 54 -0.61 -11.71 25.07
CA ALA A 54 -1.52 -10.98 24.21
C ALA A 54 -0.63 -10.39 23.12
N ALA A 55 -0.75 -10.88 21.88
CA ALA A 55 0.14 -10.54 20.78
C ALA A 55 0.30 -9.01 20.77
N SER A 56 1.44 -8.52 21.26
CA SER A 56 1.69 -7.09 21.31
C SER A 56 1.86 -6.67 19.86
N VAL A 57 0.86 -5.95 19.35
CA VAL A 57 0.92 -5.40 17.99
C VAL A 57 2.21 -4.60 17.89
N SER A 58 3.04 -4.91 16.91
CA SER A 58 4.29 -4.18 16.71
C SER A 58 3.98 -2.72 16.37
N ARG A 59 4.88 -1.80 16.73
CA ARG A 59 4.70 -0.39 16.39
C ARG A 59 4.58 -0.17 14.87
N HIS A 60 5.26 -0.99 14.07
CA HIS A 60 5.13 -1.00 12.60
C HIS A 60 3.72 -1.39 12.14
N GLU A 61 3.09 -2.39 12.76
CA GLU A 61 1.70 -2.75 12.45
C GLU A 61 0.72 -1.65 12.88
N GLU A 62 0.94 -0.99 14.02
CA GLU A 62 0.11 0.14 14.44
C GLU A 62 0.19 1.30 13.45
N ILE A 63 1.40 1.63 12.97
CA ILE A 63 1.59 2.67 11.97
C ILE A 63 0.96 2.25 10.64
N ALA A 64 1.14 1.00 10.20
CA ALA A 64 0.49 0.50 9.00
C ALA A 64 -1.04 0.61 9.09
N ASP A 65 -1.62 0.30 10.24
CA ASP A 65 -3.06 0.47 10.48
C ASP A 65 -3.48 1.94 10.44
N GLN A 66 -2.67 2.84 11.00
CA GLN A 66 -2.94 4.27 10.94
C GLN A 66 -2.86 4.81 9.51
N VAL A 67 -1.92 4.32 8.70
CA VAL A 67 -1.82 4.62 7.26
C VAL A 67 -3.06 4.16 6.51
N LEU A 68 -3.51 2.92 6.72
CA LEU A 68 -4.69 2.37 6.06
C LEU A 68 -5.98 3.06 6.49
N ASN A 69 -6.09 3.42 7.77
CA ASN A 69 -7.21 4.22 8.26
C ASN A 69 -7.18 5.62 7.62
N ALA A 70 -6.03 6.26 7.48
CA ALA A 70 -5.90 7.55 6.81
C ALA A 70 -6.30 7.48 5.32
N MET A 71 -5.97 6.39 4.60
CA MET A 71 -6.46 6.17 3.23
C MET A 71 -7.97 5.95 3.18
N THR A 72 -8.53 5.26 4.17
CA THR A 72 -9.99 5.08 4.28
C THR A 72 -10.69 6.42 4.57
N ASP A 73 -10.13 7.23 5.47
CA ASP A 73 -10.62 8.58 5.79
C ASP A 73 -10.60 9.47 4.53
N PHE A 74 -9.53 9.40 3.72
CA PHE A 74 -9.45 10.08 2.43
C PHE A 74 -10.60 9.65 1.50
N ALA A 75 -10.84 8.34 1.40
CA ALA A 75 -11.93 7.80 0.60
C ALA A 75 -13.30 8.31 1.05
N ASP A 76 -13.56 8.29 2.36
CA ASP A 76 -14.81 8.77 2.91
C ASP A 76 -15.02 10.27 2.73
N GLU A 77 -13.96 11.07 2.82
CA GLU A 77 -14.06 12.51 2.63
C GLU A 77 -14.30 12.87 1.16
N MET A 78 -13.61 12.23 0.23
CA MET A 78 -13.81 12.42 -1.21
C MET A 78 -15.24 12.08 -1.63
N LEU A 79 -15.83 11.03 -1.06
CA LEU A 79 -17.20 10.63 -1.38
C LEU A 79 -18.28 11.57 -0.81
N LYS A 80 -17.93 12.52 0.07
CA LYS A 80 -18.86 13.55 0.55
C LYS A 80 -18.98 14.74 -0.40
N VAL A 81 -18.03 14.90 -1.33
CA VAL A 81 -17.99 16.03 -2.25
C VAL A 81 -19.15 15.93 -3.25
N LYS A 82 -19.96 16.98 -3.29
CA LYS A 82 -21.15 17.12 -4.15
C LYS A 82 -21.22 18.46 -4.87
N ASP A 83 -20.48 19.44 -4.37
CA ASP A 83 -20.46 20.83 -4.81
C ASP A 83 -19.19 21.51 -4.28
N MET A 84 -18.99 22.77 -4.66
CA MET A 84 -17.83 23.56 -4.25
C MET A 84 -17.72 23.75 -2.73
N GLU A 85 -18.84 23.87 -2.01
CA GLU A 85 -18.84 24.07 -0.55
C GLU A 85 -18.31 22.82 0.15
N THR A 86 -18.85 21.66 -0.20
CA THR A 86 -18.41 20.37 0.33
C THR A 86 -16.99 20.03 -0.13
N ALA A 87 -16.56 20.45 -1.32
CA ALA A 87 -15.19 20.30 -1.78
C ALA A 87 -14.20 21.13 -0.94
N GLN A 88 -14.54 22.37 -0.59
CA GLN A 88 -13.70 23.21 0.27
C GLN A 88 -13.60 22.64 1.69
N ALA A 89 -14.70 22.12 2.23
CA ALA A 89 -14.68 21.42 3.51
C ALA A 89 -13.80 20.17 3.46
N ALA A 90 -13.96 19.36 2.40
CA ALA A 90 -13.15 18.17 2.17
C ALA A 90 -11.66 18.51 2.08
N LYS A 91 -11.28 19.62 1.41
CA LYS A 91 -9.88 20.07 1.34
C LYS A 91 -9.25 20.22 2.72
N VAL A 92 -9.96 20.85 3.66
CA VAL A 92 -9.44 21.07 5.02
C VAL A 92 -9.19 19.75 5.74
N GLU A 93 -10.09 18.77 5.59
CA GLU A 93 -9.91 17.45 6.18
C GLU A 93 -8.82 16.64 5.48
N LEU A 94 -8.74 16.70 4.14
CA LEU A 94 -7.67 16.08 3.37
C LEU A 94 -6.30 16.64 3.70
N ASP A 95 -6.20 17.95 3.97
CA ASP A 95 -4.96 18.56 4.44
C ASP A 95 -4.51 17.96 5.77
N LYS A 96 -5.43 17.77 6.73
CA LYS A 96 -5.14 17.10 8.01
C LYS A 96 -4.74 15.64 7.81
N ILE A 97 -5.41 14.93 6.89
CA ILE A 97 -5.06 13.54 6.56
C ILE A 97 -3.65 13.50 5.97
N GLY A 98 -3.32 14.38 5.04
CA GLY A 98 -1.98 14.49 4.45
C GLY A 98 -0.90 14.78 5.50
N ASP A 99 -1.18 15.67 6.45
CA ASP A 99 -0.27 15.97 7.55
C ASP A 99 -0.08 14.76 8.48
N ARG A 100 -1.11 13.92 8.67
CA ARG A 100 -0.97 12.63 9.37
C ARG A 100 -0.05 11.69 8.61
N PHE A 101 -0.14 11.59 7.27
CA PHE A 101 0.81 10.79 6.48
C PHE A 101 2.25 11.25 6.69
N THR A 102 2.50 12.56 6.63
CA THR A 102 3.83 13.13 6.87
C THR A 102 4.33 12.82 8.28
N ALA A 103 3.47 12.93 9.29
CA ALA A 103 3.84 12.61 10.68
C ALA A 103 4.19 11.13 10.86
N LEU A 104 3.40 10.21 10.27
CA LEU A 104 3.66 8.77 10.32
C LEU A 104 4.95 8.40 9.58
N SER A 105 5.21 9.02 8.43
CA SER A 105 6.45 8.85 7.67
C SER A 105 7.67 9.30 8.48
N ALA A 106 7.60 10.47 9.13
CA ALA A 106 8.67 10.97 10.00
C ALA A 106 8.85 10.14 11.29
N GLU A 107 7.84 9.36 11.68
CA GLU A 107 7.98 8.37 12.74
C GLU A 107 8.69 7.12 12.24
N LEU A 108 8.31 6.60 11.07
CA LEU A 108 8.98 5.46 10.43
C LEU A 108 10.45 5.73 10.17
N GLU A 109 10.83 6.92 9.71
CA GLU A 109 12.23 7.30 9.49
C GLU A 109 13.11 7.12 10.75
N LYS A 110 12.52 7.25 11.94
CA LYS A 110 13.24 7.09 13.22
C LYS A 110 13.25 5.66 13.73
N MET A 111 12.50 4.77 13.08
CA MET A 111 12.38 3.37 13.45
C MET A 111 13.35 2.52 12.66
N GLU A 112 13.73 1.38 13.22
CA GLU A 112 14.46 0.36 12.46
C GLU A 112 13.55 -0.30 11.43
N LEU A 113 14.15 -0.89 10.40
CA LEU A 113 13.39 -1.64 9.41
C LEU A 113 12.79 -2.89 10.06
N PRO A 114 11.50 -3.19 9.81
CA PRO A 114 10.91 -4.42 10.29
C PRO A 114 11.53 -5.62 9.55
N ASP A 115 11.54 -6.77 10.23
CA ASP A 115 12.00 -8.02 9.63
C ASP A 115 11.09 -8.49 8.48
N ALA A 116 11.56 -9.49 7.73
CA ALA A 116 10.86 -9.99 6.57
C ALA A 116 9.48 -10.60 6.89
N GLU A 117 9.31 -11.24 8.04
CA GLU A 117 8.04 -11.85 8.44
C GLU A 117 7.00 -10.75 8.72
N LEU A 118 7.40 -9.72 9.47
CA LEU A 118 6.57 -8.58 9.80
C LEU A 118 6.22 -7.75 8.56
N LYS A 119 7.20 -7.53 7.65
CA LYS A 119 6.96 -6.92 6.33
C LYS A 119 5.93 -7.69 5.52
N THR A 120 6.04 -9.02 5.45
CA THR A 120 5.07 -9.88 4.75
C THR A 120 3.66 -9.67 5.29
N LYS A 121 3.54 -9.66 6.63
CA LYS A 121 2.25 -9.54 7.32
C LYS A 121 1.63 -8.17 7.06
N ILE A 122 2.41 -7.10 7.18
CA ILE A 122 1.96 -5.73 6.91
C ILE A 122 1.56 -5.57 5.44
N SER A 123 2.40 -6.01 4.51
CA SER A 123 2.14 -5.92 3.07
C SER A 123 0.82 -6.61 2.68
N LYS A 124 0.57 -7.85 3.13
CA LYS A 124 -0.72 -8.54 2.88
C LYS A 124 -1.92 -7.79 3.44
N LYS A 125 -1.76 -7.16 4.61
CA LYS A 125 -2.83 -6.36 5.23
C LYS A 125 -3.10 -5.08 4.42
N MET A 126 -2.04 -4.46 3.91
CA MET A 126 -2.15 -3.29 3.04
C MET A 126 -2.84 -3.65 1.72
N GLU A 127 -2.43 -4.72 1.03
CA GLU A 127 -3.05 -5.17 -0.22
C GLU A 127 -4.55 -5.46 -0.07
N ALA A 128 -4.94 -6.14 1.02
CA ALA A 128 -6.34 -6.45 1.28
C ALA A 128 -7.18 -5.18 1.49
N ARG A 129 -6.65 -4.22 2.25
CA ARG A 129 -7.36 -2.96 2.55
C ARG A 129 -7.34 -1.98 1.38
N GLU A 130 -6.28 -1.95 0.61
CA GLU A 130 -6.20 -1.19 -0.64
C GLU A 130 -7.27 -1.66 -1.62
N SER A 131 -7.46 -2.99 -1.76
CA SER A 131 -8.53 -3.55 -2.59
C SER A 131 -9.93 -3.13 -2.13
N GLU A 132 -10.18 -3.07 -0.81
CA GLU A 132 -11.45 -2.59 -0.25
C GLU A 132 -11.68 -1.10 -0.57
N ILE A 133 -10.63 -0.29 -0.44
CA ILE A 133 -10.67 1.16 -0.72
C ILE A 133 -10.87 1.41 -2.22
N GLU A 134 -10.16 0.68 -3.09
CA GLU A 134 -10.31 0.76 -4.55
C GLU A 134 -11.73 0.40 -4.98
N ALA A 135 -12.29 -0.70 -4.46
CA ALA A 135 -13.68 -1.08 -4.74
C ALA A 135 -14.68 -0.02 -4.24
N LYS A 136 -14.38 0.65 -3.12
CA LYS A 136 -15.25 1.70 -2.56
C LYS A 136 -15.16 2.99 -3.37
N MET A 137 -13.98 3.39 -3.82
CA MET A 137 -13.76 4.63 -4.57
C MET A 137 -14.06 4.48 -6.04
N GLY A 138 -13.67 3.40 -6.72
CA GLY A 138 -13.67 3.27 -8.19
C GLY A 138 -14.87 3.90 -8.90
N ASP A 139 -16.01 3.20 -8.94
CA ASP A 139 -17.20 3.70 -9.63
C ASP A 139 -17.79 4.95 -8.96
N LYS A 140 -17.71 5.07 -7.64
CA LYS A 140 -18.35 6.18 -6.91
C LYS A 140 -17.63 7.50 -7.12
N MET A 141 -16.31 7.48 -7.18
CA MET A 141 -15.45 8.63 -7.37
C MET A 141 -15.49 9.10 -8.82
N GLN A 142 -15.51 8.16 -9.77
CA GLN A 142 -15.74 8.50 -11.18
C GLN A 142 -17.11 9.16 -11.36
N ASN A 143 -18.17 8.59 -10.77
CA ASN A 143 -19.51 9.17 -10.83
C ASN A 143 -19.61 10.53 -10.13
N MET A 144 -18.97 10.67 -8.96
CA MET A 144 -18.87 11.96 -8.26
C MET A 144 -18.23 13.00 -9.18
N MET A 145 -17.06 12.73 -9.74
CA MET A 145 -16.38 13.67 -10.63
C MET A 145 -17.22 14.07 -11.85
N LEU A 146 -17.92 13.11 -12.48
CA LEU A 146 -18.79 13.39 -13.62
C LEU A 146 -20.04 14.20 -13.25
N SER A 147 -20.47 14.13 -11.99
CA SER A 147 -21.67 14.83 -11.49
C SER A 147 -21.41 16.26 -11.04
N LEU A 148 -20.14 16.64 -10.84
CA LEU A 148 -19.73 17.99 -10.45
C LEU A 148 -19.70 18.93 -11.66
N ASP A 149 -19.85 20.23 -11.40
CA ASP A 149 -19.60 21.27 -12.40
C ASP A 149 -18.09 21.42 -12.69
N ALA A 150 -17.74 22.09 -13.80
CA ALA A 150 -16.37 22.20 -14.27
C ALA A 150 -15.43 22.92 -13.28
N ASP A 151 -15.92 23.93 -12.56
CA ASP A 151 -15.11 24.68 -11.61
C ASP A 151 -14.83 23.81 -10.37
N THR A 152 -15.84 23.09 -9.88
CA THR A 152 -15.67 22.15 -8.77
C THR A 152 -14.79 20.96 -9.17
N GLN A 153 -14.92 20.41 -10.39
CA GLN A 153 -14.03 19.36 -10.89
C GLN A 153 -12.57 19.81 -10.88
N THR A 154 -12.30 21.02 -11.39
CA THR A 154 -10.95 21.61 -11.42
C THR A 154 -10.39 21.77 -10.01
N PHE A 155 -11.22 22.26 -9.08
CA PHE A 155 -10.85 22.41 -7.68
C PHE A 155 -10.53 21.06 -7.02
N VAL A 156 -11.40 20.06 -7.19
CA VAL A 156 -11.20 18.72 -6.61
C VAL A 156 -9.96 18.04 -7.20
N GLN A 157 -9.68 18.23 -8.48
CA GLN A 157 -8.45 17.73 -9.10
C GLN A 157 -7.20 18.38 -8.50
N GLY A 158 -7.21 19.70 -8.29
CA GLY A 158 -6.13 20.42 -7.61
C GLY A 158 -5.92 19.93 -6.18
N MET A 159 -7.01 19.79 -5.42
CA MET A 159 -6.99 19.25 -4.07
C MET A 159 -6.40 17.83 -4.00
N MET A 160 -6.76 16.94 -4.94
CA MET A 160 -6.16 15.60 -5.02
C MET A 160 -4.67 15.66 -5.35
N MET A 161 -4.25 16.51 -6.30
CA MET A 161 -2.84 16.65 -6.63
C MET A 161 -2.01 17.15 -5.44
N GLU A 162 -2.53 18.10 -4.67
CA GLU A 162 -1.89 18.57 -3.42
C GLU A 162 -1.76 17.41 -2.41
N PHE A 163 -2.84 16.66 -2.19
CA PHE A 163 -2.84 15.52 -1.28
C PHE A 163 -1.85 14.43 -1.71
N PHE A 164 -1.89 14.01 -2.98
CA PHE A 164 -0.96 13.02 -3.52
C PHE A 164 0.49 13.51 -3.48
N GLY A 165 0.74 14.80 -3.66
CA GLY A 165 2.06 15.39 -3.46
C GLY A 165 2.59 15.15 -2.05
N LYS A 166 1.76 15.40 -1.02
CA LYS A 166 2.11 15.13 0.39
C LYS A 166 2.33 13.63 0.63
N VAL A 167 1.46 12.77 0.12
CA VAL A 167 1.54 11.32 0.29
C VAL A 167 2.75 10.73 -0.41
N MET A 168 3.12 11.20 -1.62
CA MET A 168 4.33 10.71 -2.31
C MET A 168 5.60 11.05 -1.55
N VAL A 169 5.72 12.27 -1.01
CA VAL A 169 6.86 12.65 -0.17
C VAL A 169 6.92 11.78 1.10
N ALA A 170 5.77 11.51 1.72
CA ALA A 170 5.68 10.62 2.87
C ALA A 170 5.91 9.14 2.51
N GLY A 171 5.62 8.77 1.25
CA GLY A 171 5.54 7.41 0.74
C GLY A 171 6.88 6.69 0.69
N GLU A 172 7.99 7.41 0.51
CA GLU A 172 9.34 6.83 0.47
C GLU A 172 9.65 6.02 1.74
N GLN A 173 9.33 6.56 2.93
CA GLN A 173 9.54 5.83 4.18
C GLN A 173 8.53 4.70 4.38
N MET A 174 7.30 4.88 3.91
CA MET A 174 6.30 3.82 3.95
C MET A 174 6.70 2.64 3.08
N GLU A 175 7.24 2.90 1.89
CA GLU A 175 7.77 1.88 0.99
C GLU A 175 8.99 1.18 1.62
N ARG A 176 9.94 1.93 2.17
CA ARG A 176 11.12 1.35 2.81
C ARG A 176 10.77 0.39 3.97
N HIS A 177 9.76 0.76 4.76
CA HIS A 177 9.34 -0.01 5.94
C HIS A 177 8.32 -1.10 5.63
N PHE A 178 7.45 -0.93 4.64
CA PHE A 178 6.30 -1.82 4.40
C PHE A 178 6.36 -2.58 3.08
N SER A 179 7.17 -2.15 2.11
CA SER A 179 7.41 -2.92 0.90
C SER A 179 8.43 -4.03 1.14
N MET A 180 8.14 -5.16 0.52
CA MET A 180 9.14 -6.17 0.17
C MET A 180 9.96 -5.66 -1.02
N GLU A 181 10.77 -4.64 -0.80
CA GLU A 181 11.96 -4.52 -1.64
C GLU A 181 12.85 -5.68 -1.23
N GLU A 182 12.83 -6.74 -2.05
CA GLU A 182 13.92 -7.69 -2.13
C GLU A 182 15.18 -6.85 -2.16
N ALA A 183 15.98 -6.92 -1.10
CA ALA A 183 17.29 -6.31 -1.07
C ALA A 183 17.95 -6.69 -2.39
N ALA A 184 18.01 -5.74 -3.32
CA ALA A 184 18.69 -5.91 -4.57
C ALA A 184 20.12 -6.24 -4.15
N ALA A 185 20.46 -7.52 -4.24
CA ALA A 185 21.81 -7.97 -4.10
C ALA A 185 22.60 -7.14 -5.11
N GLU A 186 23.38 -6.19 -4.59
CA GLU A 186 24.36 -5.46 -5.39
C GLU A 186 25.14 -6.52 -6.16
N PRO A 187 25.14 -6.51 -7.50
CA PRO A 187 26.10 -7.30 -8.22
C PRO A 187 27.46 -6.69 -7.91
N ALA A 188 28.22 -7.36 -7.04
CA ALA A 188 29.63 -7.06 -6.83
C ALA A 188 30.32 -7.09 -8.22
N GLU A 189 30.85 -5.94 -8.63
CA GLU A 189 31.69 -5.78 -9.81
C GLU A 189 32.98 -6.62 -9.75
#